data_AF-A0A918YXD1-F1
#
_entry.id   AF-A0A918YXD1-F1
#
_cell.length_a   1.000
_cell.length_b   1.000
_cell.length_c   1.000
_cell.angle_alpha   90.00
_cell.angle_beta   90.00
_cell.angle_gamma   90.00
#
_symmetry.space_group_name_H-M   'P 1'
#
loop_
_entity.id
_entity.type
_entity.pdbx_description
1 polymer ?
#
loop_
_entity_poly.entity_id
_entity_poly.type
_entity_poly.pdbx_seq_one_letter_code
_entity_poly.pdbx_strand_id
1 'polypeptide(L)'
;MLATATTAAAAVAALLGTAAPANAAIHRCERSGSWIPCTTVTGIDPGSYLLVRRGPGYGYDSIEAAYSRLNNGNEVGLSCWTLGDGAYDNANYRYWMSIELPNSRWGYVNDWYLNTGSPDVWKQQIRQCPS
;
A
#
# COMPACT_ATOMS: atom_id res chain seq x y z
N MET A 1 33.68 -43.32 42.96
CA MET A 1 33.82 -41.86 43.08
C MET A 1 33.35 -41.24 41.77
N LEU A 2 32.37 -40.34 41.88
CA LEU A 2 31.82 -39.33 40.96
C LEU A 2 32.15 -39.35 39.46
N ALA A 3 31.08 -39.28 38.64
CA ALA A 3 30.95 -38.25 37.60
C ALA A 3 29.46 -38.04 37.24
N THR A 4 28.84 -37.06 37.87
CA THR A 4 27.61 -36.37 37.43
C THR A 4 27.94 -35.38 36.32
N ALA A 5 27.11 -35.31 35.27
CA ALA A 5 26.77 -34.12 34.47
C ALA A 5 26.11 -34.57 33.16
N THR A 6 25.08 -33.96 32.58
CA THR A 6 24.26 -32.79 32.88
C THR A 6 23.14 -32.86 31.84
N THR A 7 21.88 -32.79 32.26
CA THR A 7 20.72 -32.67 31.36
C THR A 7 20.74 -31.31 30.67
N ALA A 8 20.89 -31.28 29.34
CA ALA A 8 20.71 -30.07 28.55
C ALA A 8 19.22 -29.82 28.33
N ALA A 9 18.65 -28.86 29.07
CA ALA A 9 17.33 -28.33 28.81
C ALA A 9 17.40 -27.31 27.66
N ALA A 10 16.80 -27.63 26.53
CA ALA A 10 16.67 -26.70 25.40
C ALA A 10 15.60 -25.65 25.74
N ALA A 11 16.03 -24.40 25.94
CA ALA A 11 15.13 -23.27 26.08
C ALA A 11 14.58 -22.88 24.69
N VAL A 12 13.28 -23.10 24.47
CA VAL A 12 12.56 -22.58 23.31
C VAL A 12 12.23 -21.11 23.60
N ALA A 13 13.06 -20.20 23.09
CA ALA A 13 12.78 -18.78 23.14
C ALA A 13 11.58 -18.48 22.23
N ALA A 14 10.42 -18.26 22.84
CA ALA A 14 9.25 -17.71 22.17
C ALA A 14 9.61 -16.33 21.62
N LEU A 15 9.79 -16.25 20.30
CA LEU A 15 9.83 -14.98 19.57
C LEU A 15 8.43 -14.37 19.65
N LEU A 16 8.16 -13.67 20.75
CA LEU A 16 7.15 -12.62 20.80
C LEU A 16 7.66 -11.49 19.89
N GLY A 17 7.50 -11.70 18.58
CA GLY A 17 7.68 -10.66 17.60
C GLY A 17 6.72 -9.53 17.94
N THR A 18 7.25 -8.45 18.49
CA THR A 18 6.57 -7.16 18.47
C THR A 18 6.30 -6.89 16.99
N ALA A 19 5.05 -7.08 16.55
CA ALA A 19 4.62 -6.62 15.26
C ALA A 19 4.84 -5.10 15.26
N ALA A 20 5.97 -4.67 14.71
CA ALA A 20 6.16 -3.27 14.39
C ALA A 20 4.93 -2.88 13.55
N PRO A 21 4.34 -1.69 13.76
CA PRO A 21 3.32 -1.21 12.83
C PRO A 21 3.90 -1.39 11.43
N ALA A 22 3.18 -2.08 10.53
CA ALA A 22 3.63 -2.28 9.16
C ALA A 22 4.10 -0.91 8.65
N ASN A 23 5.41 -0.78 8.44
CA ASN A 23 6.04 0.52 8.26
C ASN A 23 5.41 1.16 7.02
N ALA A 24 4.49 2.09 7.24
CA ALA A 24 3.93 2.94 6.22
C ALA A 24 5.11 3.65 5.53
N ALA A 25 5.42 3.27 4.30
CA ALA A 25 6.46 3.89 3.51
C ALA A 25 5.85 5.02 2.70
N ILE A 26 5.33 6.03 3.40
CA ILE A 26 4.98 7.31 2.79
C ILE A 26 6.21 8.22 2.92
N HIS A 27 6.70 8.68 1.78
CA HIS A 27 7.81 9.61 1.69
C HIS A 27 7.45 10.79 0.79
N ARG A 28 8.31 11.80 0.73
CA ARG A 28 8.14 12.95 -0.16
C ARG A 28 8.84 12.64 -1.49
N CYS A 29 8.15 12.80 -2.61
CA CYS A 29 8.78 12.74 -3.93
C CYS A 29 8.30 13.88 -4.82
N GLU A 30 9.11 14.22 -5.82
CA GLU A 30 8.76 15.24 -6.81
C GLU A 30 7.91 14.62 -7.93
N ARG A 31 6.76 15.25 -8.21
CA ARG A 31 5.83 14.91 -9.29
C ARG A 31 5.28 16.20 -9.89
N SER A 32 5.34 16.31 -11.22
CA SER A 32 4.87 17.49 -11.97
C SER A 32 5.34 18.84 -11.39
N GLY A 33 6.59 18.91 -10.90
CA GLY A 33 7.17 20.13 -10.30
C GLY A 33 6.68 20.46 -8.89
N SER A 34 5.98 19.55 -8.22
CA SER A 34 5.52 19.67 -6.84
C SER A 34 6.00 18.52 -5.97
N TRP A 35 6.35 18.82 -4.73
CA TRP A 35 6.63 17.78 -3.73
C TRP A 35 5.33 17.28 -3.13
N ILE A 36 5.01 16.00 -3.36
CA ILE A 36 3.79 15.35 -2.86
C ILE A 36 4.14 14.09 -2.05
N PRO A 37 3.21 13.58 -1.22
CA PRO A 37 3.39 12.27 -0.60
C PRO A 37 3.41 11.19 -1.66
N CYS A 38 4.30 10.22 -1.54
CA CYS A 38 4.46 9.11 -2.46
C CYS A 38 4.62 7.81 -1.68
N THR A 39 4.32 6.70 -2.32
CA THR A 39 4.47 5.37 -1.75
C THR A 39 4.70 4.36 -2.87
N THR A 40 4.88 3.08 -2.50
CA THR A 40 5.04 1.98 -3.44
C THR A 40 3.82 1.08 -3.44
N VAL A 41 3.56 0.50 -4.61
CA VAL A 41 2.58 -0.57 -4.79
C VAL A 41 3.10 -1.86 -4.17
N THR A 42 2.23 -2.60 -3.49
CA THR A 42 2.56 -3.85 -2.78
C THR A 42 1.37 -4.80 -2.77
N GLY A 43 1.60 -6.05 -2.34
CA GLY A 43 0.53 -7.03 -2.12
C GLY A 43 -0.13 -7.57 -3.40
N ILE A 44 0.48 -7.35 -4.57
CA ILE A 44 0.02 -7.96 -5.83
C ILE A 44 0.64 -9.34 -5.99
N ASP A 45 -0.16 -10.34 -6.36
CA ASP A 45 0.33 -11.68 -6.65
C ASP A 45 1.32 -11.72 -7.83
N PRO A 46 2.31 -12.64 -7.82
CA PRO A 46 3.22 -12.82 -8.95
C PRO A 46 2.47 -13.07 -10.28
N GLY A 47 2.83 -12.32 -11.33
CA GLY A 47 2.19 -12.41 -12.64
C GLY A 47 0.91 -11.56 -12.79
N SER A 48 0.46 -10.91 -11.71
CA SER A 48 -0.68 -9.98 -11.71
C SER A 48 -0.22 -8.52 -11.70
N TYR A 49 -1.16 -7.61 -11.87
CA TYR A 49 -0.94 -6.16 -11.81
C TYR A 49 -2.15 -5.47 -11.17
N LEU A 50 -1.90 -4.31 -10.58
CA LEU A 50 -2.93 -3.40 -10.09
C LEU A 50 -3.35 -2.48 -11.23
N LEU A 51 -4.64 -2.43 -11.50
CA LEU A 51 -5.21 -1.53 -12.50
C LEU A 51 -5.47 -0.14 -11.89
N VAL A 52 -4.94 0.88 -12.56
CA VAL A 52 -5.27 2.28 -12.32
C VAL A 52 -6.56 2.60 -13.07
N ARG A 53 -7.55 3.11 -12.35
CA ARG A 53 -8.92 3.29 -12.83
C ARG A 53 -9.32 4.76 -12.94
N ARG A 54 -10.33 5.05 -13.76
CA ARG A 54 -10.88 6.40 -13.91
C ARG A 54 -11.74 6.85 -12.71
N GLY A 55 -12.12 5.91 -11.84
CA GLY A 55 -12.87 6.20 -10.62
C GLY A 55 -12.59 5.18 -9.52
N PRO A 56 -13.08 5.44 -8.29
CA PRO A 56 -12.78 4.65 -7.10
C PRO A 56 -13.65 3.37 -7.03
N GLY A 57 -13.49 2.47 -8.00
CA GLY A 57 -14.27 1.24 -8.03
C GLY A 57 -13.92 0.32 -9.19
N TYR A 58 -14.30 -0.96 -9.06
CA TYR A 58 -13.99 -1.99 -10.05
C TYR A 58 -14.90 -1.92 -11.29
N GLY A 59 -16.03 -1.21 -11.20
CA GLY A 59 -16.92 -0.90 -12.34
C GLY A 59 -16.43 0.23 -13.24
N TYR A 60 -15.37 0.96 -12.87
CA TYR A 60 -14.79 2.00 -13.72
C TYR A 60 -13.75 1.42 -14.67
N ASP A 61 -13.73 1.94 -15.90
CA ASP A 61 -12.68 1.64 -16.87
C ASP A 61 -11.30 1.97 -16.31
N SER A 62 -10.28 1.27 -16.81
CA SER A 62 -8.90 1.67 -16.58
C SER A 62 -8.59 2.99 -17.27
N ILE A 63 -7.54 3.67 -16.82
CA ILE A 63 -6.89 4.71 -17.63
C ILE A 63 -6.26 4.08 -18.90
N GLU A 64 -5.55 4.87 -19.70
CA GLU A 64 -4.97 4.38 -20.94
C GLU A 64 -4.04 3.18 -20.72
N ALA A 65 -4.14 2.18 -21.61
CA ALA A 65 -3.54 0.86 -21.41
C ALA A 65 -2.04 0.91 -21.06
N ALA A 66 -1.29 1.81 -21.70
CA ALA A 66 0.15 1.99 -21.50
C ALA A 66 0.55 2.42 -20.07
N TYR A 67 -0.39 2.97 -19.29
CA TYR A 67 -0.13 3.49 -17.93
C TYR A 67 -1.01 2.84 -16.86
N SER A 68 -2.00 2.05 -17.30
CA SER A 68 -3.01 1.46 -16.42
C SER A 68 -2.50 0.35 -15.50
N ARG A 69 -1.31 -0.21 -15.73
CA ARG A 69 -0.82 -1.38 -15.00
C ARG A 69 0.33 -1.02 -14.09
N LEU A 70 0.16 -1.28 -12.79
CA LEU A 70 1.19 -1.14 -11.77
C LEU A 70 1.56 -2.51 -11.20
N ASN A 71 2.84 -2.72 -10.97
CA ASN A 71 3.41 -3.90 -10.35
C ASN A 71 3.97 -3.54 -8.97
N ASN A 72 4.23 -4.55 -8.14
CA ASN A 72 4.90 -4.34 -6.85
C ASN A 72 6.20 -3.55 -7.02
N GLY A 73 6.41 -2.57 -6.13
CA GLY A 73 7.55 -1.67 -6.15
C GLY A 73 7.39 -0.44 -7.06
N ASN A 74 6.35 -0.35 -7.90
CA ASN A 74 6.09 0.89 -8.63
C ASN A 74 5.71 2.01 -7.66
N GLU A 75 6.34 3.18 -7.84
CA GLU A 75 6.12 4.35 -7.01
C GLU A 75 5.00 5.23 -7.58
N VAL A 76 4.05 5.61 -6.73
CA VAL A 76 2.91 6.46 -7.07
C VAL A 76 2.88 7.68 -6.17
N GLY A 77 2.50 8.83 -6.73
CA GLY A 77 2.18 10.02 -5.95
C GLY A 77 0.76 9.94 -5.41
N LEU A 78 0.52 10.44 -4.20
CA LEU A 78 -0.77 10.39 -3.50
C LEU A 78 -1.37 11.79 -3.43
N SER A 79 -2.41 12.04 -4.21
CA SER A 79 -3.02 13.37 -4.32
C SER A 79 -4.13 13.58 -3.28
N CYS A 80 -5.03 12.62 -3.13
CA CYS A 80 -6.14 12.64 -2.18
C CYS A 80 -6.76 11.23 -2.03
N TRP A 81 -7.59 11.03 -1.01
CA TRP A 81 -8.33 9.77 -0.81
C TRP A 81 -9.84 9.94 -0.93
N THR A 82 -10.54 8.86 -1.31
CA THR A 82 -12.00 8.79 -1.31
C THR A 82 -12.48 7.38 -0.94
N LEU A 83 -13.78 7.24 -0.71
CA LEU A 83 -14.41 5.93 -0.52
C LEU A 83 -14.93 5.41 -1.85
N GLY A 84 -14.91 4.08 -2.00
CA GLY A 84 -15.29 3.41 -3.23
C GLY A 84 -15.76 1.98 -3.00
N ASP A 85 -15.51 1.12 -3.99
CA ASP A 85 -15.70 -0.33 -3.84
C ASP A 85 -14.68 -0.91 -2.85
N GLY A 86 -14.99 -2.05 -2.25
CA GLY A 86 -14.03 -2.80 -1.43
C GLY A 86 -12.90 -3.39 -2.28
N ALA A 87 -11.71 -3.52 -1.70
CA ALA A 87 -10.60 -4.22 -2.36
C ALA A 87 -11.00 -5.64 -2.76
N TYR A 88 -10.39 -6.16 -3.83
CA TYR A 88 -10.70 -7.51 -4.33
C TYR A 88 -10.47 -8.58 -3.26
N ASP A 89 -9.36 -8.48 -2.52
CA ASP A 89 -9.02 -9.43 -1.44
C ASP A 89 -9.65 -9.07 -0.08
N ASN A 90 -10.24 -7.87 0.04
CA ASN A 90 -10.92 -7.42 1.24
C ASN A 90 -12.05 -6.43 0.89
N ALA A 91 -13.24 -6.99 0.65
CA ALA A 91 -14.42 -6.22 0.27
C ALA A 91 -14.86 -5.15 1.31
N ASN A 92 -14.37 -5.24 2.55
CA ASN A 92 -14.65 -4.24 3.58
C ASN A 92 -13.67 -3.06 3.57
N TYR A 93 -12.53 -3.19 2.87
CA TYR A 93 -11.54 -2.12 2.76
C TYR A 93 -11.82 -1.22 1.56
N ARG A 94 -12.48 -0.08 1.81
CA ARG A 94 -13.10 0.77 0.78
C ARG A 94 -12.33 2.05 0.45
N TYR A 95 -11.08 2.16 0.88
CA TYR A 95 -10.27 3.36 0.65
C TYR A 95 -9.59 3.32 -0.72
N TRP A 96 -9.80 4.37 -1.50
CA TRP A 96 -9.16 4.57 -2.80
C TRP A 96 -8.31 5.83 -2.77
N MET A 97 -7.13 5.75 -3.36
CA MET A 97 -6.23 6.88 -3.54
C MET A 97 -6.34 7.39 -4.97
N SER A 98 -6.57 8.69 -5.12
CA SER A 98 -6.24 9.39 -6.37
C SER A 98 -4.72 9.49 -6.43
N ILE A 99 -4.14 8.82 -7.42
CA ILE A 99 -2.70 8.76 -7.61
C ILE A 99 -2.23 9.61 -8.78
N GLU A 100 -1.02 10.12 -8.67
CA GLU A 100 -0.29 10.76 -9.76
C GLU A 100 0.81 9.85 -10.29
N LEU A 101 0.79 9.65 -11.60
CA LEU A 101 1.74 8.87 -12.38
C LEU A 101 2.69 9.81 -13.15
N PRO A 102 3.82 9.29 -13.68
CA PRO A 102 4.68 10.06 -14.58
C PRO A 102 3.90 10.69 -15.75
N ASN A 103 4.34 11.86 -16.19
CA ASN A 103 3.71 12.68 -17.25
C ASN A 103 2.34 13.27 -16.87
N SER A 104 2.16 13.64 -15.60
CA SER A 104 0.94 14.30 -15.08
C SER A 104 -0.35 13.51 -15.30
N ARG A 105 -0.23 12.19 -15.43
CA ARG A 105 -1.38 11.28 -15.54
C ARG A 105 -1.89 10.98 -14.14
N TRP A 106 -3.19 10.74 -14.03
CA TRP A 106 -3.82 10.43 -12.75
C TRP A 106 -4.92 9.39 -12.91
N GLY A 107 -5.25 8.76 -11.80
CA GLY A 107 -6.36 7.81 -11.69
C GLY A 107 -6.48 7.31 -10.26
N TYR A 108 -7.25 6.26 -10.06
CA TYR A 108 -7.55 5.70 -8.75
C TYR A 108 -7.05 4.27 -8.61
N VAL A 109 -6.52 3.96 -7.44
CA VAL A 109 -6.21 2.60 -7.01
C VAL A 109 -6.70 2.38 -5.59
N ASN A 110 -7.03 1.14 -5.24
CA ASN A 110 -7.41 0.82 -3.87
C ASN A 110 -6.15 0.82 -2.99
N ASP A 111 -6.23 1.50 -1.85
CA ASP A 111 -5.13 1.69 -0.91
C ASP A 111 -4.65 0.37 -0.28
N TRP A 112 -5.47 -0.68 -0.30
CA TRP A 112 -5.10 -2.05 0.12
C TRP A 112 -3.84 -2.57 -0.58
N TYR A 113 -3.55 -2.09 -1.79
CA TYR A 113 -2.39 -2.46 -2.59
C TYR A 113 -1.27 -1.42 -2.56
N LEU A 114 -1.27 -0.53 -1.57
CA LEU A 114 -0.25 0.49 -1.37
C LEU A 114 0.44 0.31 -0.02
N ASN A 115 1.72 0.69 0.04
CA ASN A 115 2.51 0.62 1.25
C ASN A 115 2.31 1.86 2.15
N THR A 116 1.07 2.30 2.34
CA THR A 116 0.68 3.51 3.09
C THR A 116 0.42 3.24 4.58
N GLY A 117 0.30 1.96 4.98
CA GLY A 117 -0.06 1.56 6.33
C GLY A 117 -1.54 1.76 6.65
N SER A 118 -1.87 2.01 7.92
CA SER A 118 -3.26 2.14 8.37
C SER A 118 -3.89 3.48 7.95
N PRO A 119 -5.20 3.51 7.62
CA PRO A 119 -5.95 4.74 7.40
C PRO A 119 -5.78 5.82 8.46
N ASP A 120 -5.65 5.44 9.73
CA ASP A 120 -5.48 6.40 10.82
C ASP A 120 -4.16 7.18 10.72
N VAL A 121 -3.14 6.62 10.06
CA VAL A 121 -1.84 7.23 9.85
C VAL A 121 -1.85 8.11 8.59
N TRP A 122 -2.30 7.56 7.47
CA TRP A 122 -2.19 8.28 6.20
C TRP A 122 -3.25 9.36 6.02
N LYS A 123 -4.42 9.28 6.69
CA LYS A 123 -5.45 10.35 6.64
C LYS A 123 -4.98 11.66 7.26
N GLN A 124 -3.98 11.62 8.13
CA GLN A 124 -3.37 12.82 8.71
C GLN A 124 -2.47 13.55 7.70
N GLN A 125 -2.03 12.86 6.65
CA GLN A 125 -1.06 13.36 5.66
C GLN A 125 -1.69 13.61 4.29
N ILE A 126 -2.74 12.86 3.97
CA ILE A 126 -3.42 12.88 2.68
C ILE A 126 -4.85 13.36 2.92
N ARG A 127 -5.21 14.46 2.27
CA ARG A 127 -6.56 15.02 2.35
C ARG A 127 -7.58 14.16 1.61
N GLN A 128 -8.84 14.28 1.99
CA GLN A 128 -9.94 13.70 1.20
C GLN A 128 -10.06 14.42 -0.16
N CYS A 129 -10.47 13.71 -1.20
CA CYS A 129 -10.73 14.29 -2.51
C CYS A 129 -11.93 15.26 -2.44
N PRO A 130 -11.90 16.37 -3.19
CA PRO A 130 -13.04 17.25 -3.30
C PRO A 130 -14.24 16.49 -3.91
N SER A 131 -15.42 16.74 -3.36
CA SER A 131 -16.71 16.20 -3.79
C SER A 131 -17.24 16.88 -5.04
#